data_AF-A0A402ADP4-F1
#
_entry.id   AF-A0A402ADP4-F1
#
_cell.length_a   1.000
_cell.length_b   1.000
_cell.length_c   1.000
_cell.angle_alpha   90.00
_cell.angle_beta   90.00
_cell.angle_gamma   90.00
#
_symmetry.space_group_name_H-M   'P 1'
#
loop_
_entity.id
_entity.type
_entity.pdbx_description
1 polymer ?
#
loop_
_entity_poly.entity_id
_entity_poly.type
_entity_poly.pdbx_seq_one_letter_code
_entity_poly.pdbx_strand_id
1 'polypeptide(L)'
;MATDTIETPVVEKGIETHGIERVSPKARTHVRIIDNFTMWLSANLVLSTVALGALAIPLFKLGFWQSAAIIVIFNILGVLPVAFFSTLGPNWACAR
;
A
#
# COMPACT_ATOMS: atom_id res chain seq x y z
N MET A 1 13.66 -6.05 34.38
CA MET A 1 14.05 -7.47 34.36
C MET A 1 12.79 -8.29 34.63
N ALA A 2 12.20 -8.86 33.56
CA ALA A 2 11.07 -9.80 33.48
C ALA A 2 10.29 -9.43 32.20
N THR A 3 9.96 -10.29 31.26
CA THR A 3 10.23 -11.70 31.03
C THR A 3 9.89 -11.86 29.54
N ASP A 4 10.76 -12.50 28.77
CA ASP A 4 10.48 -12.89 27.40
C ASP A 4 9.34 -13.92 27.41
N THR A 5 8.15 -13.55 26.93
CA THR A 5 7.11 -14.53 26.58
C THR A 5 7.25 -14.86 25.10
N ILE A 6 8.16 -15.79 24.85
CA ILE A 6 8.14 -16.66 23.68
C ILE A 6 6.86 -17.53 23.78
N GLU A 7 6.19 -17.69 22.63
CA GLU A 7 5.09 -18.61 22.33
C GLU A 7 3.72 -18.37 23.01
N THR A 8 2.80 -17.76 22.25
CA THR A 8 1.39 -18.13 22.35
C THR A 8 1.02 -19.06 21.19
N PRO A 9 0.59 -20.30 21.46
CA PRO A 9 0.14 -21.25 20.46
C PRO A 9 -1.15 -20.74 19.80
N VAL A 10 -1.45 -21.28 18.61
CA VAL A 10 -2.67 -21.07 17.83
C VAL A 10 -3.90 -21.06 18.74
N VAL A 11 -4.41 -19.87 19.07
CA VAL A 11 -5.77 -19.71 19.60
C VAL A 11 -6.62 -19.24 18.44
N GLU A 12 -7.27 -20.22 17.84
CA GLU A 12 -8.46 -20.07 17.01
C GLU A 12 -9.54 -19.32 17.83
N LYS A 13 -9.53 -17.99 17.71
CA LYS A 13 -10.66 -17.15 18.09
C LYS A 13 -10.81 -16.13 16.98
N GLY A 14 -11.73 -16.38 16.06
CA GLY A 14 -12.09 -15.50 14.94
C GLY A 14 -12.76 -14.20 15.38
N ILE A 15 -12.23 -13.57 16.43
CA ILE A 15 -12.64 -12.28 16.97
C ILE A 15 -11.34 -11.51 17.22
N GLU A 16 -11.10 -10.49 16.41
CA GLU A 16 -10.01 -9.54 16.64
C GLU A 16 -10.21 -8.89 18.01
N THR A 17 -9.38 -9.26 18.98
CA THR A 17 -9.42 -8.71 20.35
C THR A 17 -8.57 -7.43 20.46
N HIS A 18 -8.00 -6.97 19.34
CA HIS A 18 -7.26 -5.72 19.25
C HIS A 18 -8.23 -4.61 18.78
N GLY A 19 -8.43 -3.58 19.59
CA GLY A 19 -9.26 -2.41 19.26
C GLY A 19 -8.45 -1.28 18.59
N ILE A 20 -8.71 -0.04 18.99
CA ILE A 20 -8.01 1.19 18.51
C ILE A 20 -6.61 1.37 19.16
N GLU A 21 -6.23 0.45 20.05
CA GLU A 21 -4.96 0.54 20.79
C GLU A 21 -3.75 0.45 19.85
N ARG A 22 -2.71 1.23 20.13
CA ARG A 22 -1.51 1.24 19.30
C ARG A 22 -0.82 -0.13 19.38
N VAL A 23 -0.67 -0.78 18.24
CA VAL A 23 0.11 -2.00 18.12
C VAL A 23 1.57 -1.71 18.52
N SER A 24 2.05 -2.47 19.52
CA SER A 24 3.42 -2.45 20.02
C SER A 24 4.43 -2.58 18.87
N PRO A 25 5.57 -1.85 18.88
CA PRO A 25 6.58 -1.90 17.83
C PRO A 25 7.11 -3.31 17.55
N LYS A 26 7.09 -4.21 18.55
CA LYS A 26 7.53 -5.61 18.41
C LYS A 26 6.49 -6.54 17.76
N ALA A 27 5.23 -6.13 17.71
CA ALA A 27 4.15 -6.88 17.06
C ALA A 27 3.90 -6.44 15.61
N ARG A 28 4.68 -5.46 15.10
CA ARG A 28 4.60 -5.03 13.70
C ARG A 28 5.30 -6.06 12.82
N THR A 29 4.51 -6.91 12.20
CA THR A 29 4.97 -7.97 11.29
C THR A 29 5.49 -7.45 9.95
N HIS A 30 4.98 -6.30 9.48
CA HIS A 30 5.36 -5.70 8.18
C HIS A 30 6.37 -4.56 8.37
N VAL A 31 7.65 -4.91 8.47
CA VAL A 31 8.76 -3.96 8.60
C VAL A 31 9.50 -3.73 7.28
N ARG A 32 9.25 -4.56 6.27
CA ARG A 32 9.98 -4.51 4.99
C ARG A 32 9.26 -3.59 4.01
N ILE A 33 10.02 -2.73 3.34
CA ILE A 33 9.51 -1.84 2.29
C ILE A 33 8.85 -2.60 1.13
N ILE A 34 9.31 -3.83 0.89
CA ILE A 34 8.78 -4.73 -0.14
C ILE A 34 7.35 -5.13 0.16
N ASP A 35 6.97 -5.33 1.43
CA ASP A 35 5.61 -5.73 1.79
C ASP A 35 4.61 -4.60 1.49
N ASN A 36 5.02 -3.35 1.71
CA ASN A 36 4.23 -2.19 1.29
C ASN A 36 4.15 -2.11 -0.24
N PHE A 37 5.28 -2.31 -0.94
CA PHE A 37 5.28 -2.32 -2.40
C PHE A 37 4.36 -3.40 -2.99
N THR A 38 4.39 -4.64 -2.48
CA THR A 38 3.56 -5.74 -2.98
C THR A 38 2.08 -5.53 -2.65
N MET A 39 1.75 -4.97 -1.48
CA MET A 39 0.39 -4.57 -1.13
C MET A 39 -0.15 -3.55 -2.14
N TRP A 40 0.61 -2.48 -2.40
CA TRP A 40 0.19 -1.44 -3.34
C TRP A 40 0.20 -1.92 -4.79
N LEU A 41 1.16 -2.74 -5.19
CA LEU A 41 1.19 -3.36 -6.52
C LEU A 41 -0.06 -4.20 -6.73
N SER A 42 -0.44 -5.04 -5.76
CA SER A 42 -1.62 -5.88 -5.85
C SER A 42 -2.91 -5.06 -5.99
N ALA A 43 -3.05 -3.97 -5.24
CA ALA A 43 -4.23 -3.10 -5.34
C ALA A 43 -4.34 -2.38 -6.69
N ASN A 44 -3.21 -2.07 -7.33
CA ASN A 44 -3.16 -1.34 -8.61
C ASN A 44 -3.16 -2.26 -9.85
N LEU A 45 -2.91 -3.56 -9.70
CA LEU A 45 -2.89 -4.53 -10.80
C LEU A 45 -4.32 -4.95 -11.20
N VAL A 46 -5.10 -3.97 -11.67
CA VAL A 46 -6.49 -4.16 -12.10
C VAL A 46 -6.60 -4.21 -13.62
N LEU A 47 -7.42 -5.13 -14.14
CA LEU A 47 -7.62 -5.33 -15.58
C LEU A 47 -8.06 -4.04 -16.30
N SER A 48 -8.82 -3.18 -15.62
CA SER A 48 -9.27 -1.90 -16.14
C SER A 48 -8.12 -0.99 -16.57
N THR A 49 -7.00 -0.99 -15.84
CA THR A 49 -5.82 -0.17 -16.20
C THR A 49 -5.14 -0.70 -17.47
N VAL A 50 -5.12 -2.02 -17.65
CA VAL A 50 -4.57 -2.67 -18.85
C VAL A 50 -5.44 -2.38 -20.07
N ALA A 51 -6.77 -2.47 -19.93
CA ALA A 51 -7.71 -2.16 -21.01
C ALA A 51 -7.60 -0.69 -21.46
N LEU A 52 -7.49 0.25 -20.52
CA LEU A 52 -7.27 1.68 -20.82
C LEU A 52 -5.95 1.91 -21.56
N GLY A 53 -4.88 1.23 -21.16
CA GLY A 53 -3.59 1.29 -21.85
C GLY A 53 -3.65 0.73 -23.28
N ALA A 54 -4.38 -0.37 -23.50
CA ALA A 54 -4.58 -0.95 -24.83
C ALA A 54 -5.42 -0.04 -25.74
N LEU A 55 -6.39 0.68 -25.18
CA LEU A 55 -7.23 1.65 -25.89
C LEU A 55 -6.49 2.93 -26.29
N ALA A 56 -5.32 3.20 -25.71
CA ALA A 56 -4.54 4.40 -26.02
C ALA A 56 -4.11 4.49 -27.49
N ILE A 57 -3.79 3.35 -28.11
CA ILE A 57 -3.34 3.28 -29.51
C ILE A 57 -4.49 3.52 -30.50
N PRO A 58 -5.62 2.79 -30.44
CA PRO A 58 -6.72 2.97 -31.39
C PRO A 58 -7.49 4.30 -31.21
N LEU A 59 -7.64 4.80 -29.98
CA LEU A 59 -8.44 6.01 -29.73
C LEU A 59 -7.63 7.31 -29.86
N PHE A 60 -6.40 7.34 -29.33
CA PHE A 60 -5.60 8.56 -29.28
C PHE A 60 -4.51 8.62 -30.36
N LYS A 61 -4.40 7.59 -31.22
CA LYS A 61 -3.40 7.48 -32.30
C LYS A 61 -1.95 7.71 -31.84
N LEU A 62 -1.68 7.42 -30.57
CA LEU A 62 -0.38 7.64 -29.95
C LEU A 62 0.51 6.40 -30.15
N GLY A 63 1.80 6.63 -30.42
CA GLY A 63 2.77 5.53 -30.49
C GLY A 63 2.88 4.80 -29.15
N PHE A 64 3.21 3.50 -29.17
CA PHE A 64 3.33 2.67 -27.97
C PHE A 64 4.21 3.31 -26.88
N TRP A 65 5.38 3.83 -27.28
CA TRP A 65 6.31 4.50 -26.37
C TRP A 65 5.77 5.80 -25.75
N GLN A 66 5.02 6.58 -26.52
CA GLN A 66 4.43 7.82 -26.01
C GLN A 66 3.30 7.53 -25.02
N SER A 67 2.46 6.53 -25.32
CA SER A 67 1.41 6.08 -24.41
C SER A 67 2.00 5.58 -23.08
N ALA A 68 3.03 4.73 -23.15
CA ALA A 68 3.72 4.22 -21.95
C ALA A 68 4.34 5.35 -21.12
N ALA A 69 5.00 6.33 -21.75
CA ALA A 69 5.59 7.47 -21.06
C ALA A 69 4.53 8.32 -20.34
N ILE A 70 3.40 8.61 -20.99
CA ILE A 70 2.29 9.37 -20.38
C ILE A 70 1.75 8.63 -19.17
N ILE A 71 1.48 7.33 -19.28
CA ILE A 71 0.97 6.52 -18.17
C ILE A 71 1.91 6.59 -16.96
N VAL A 72 3.22 6.47 -17.17
CA VAL A 72 4.22 6.56 -16.08
C VAL A 72 4.23 7.94 -15.44
N ILE A 73 4.21 9.01 -16.24
CA ILE A 73 4.23 10.40 -15.72
C ILE A 73 3.00 10.68 -14.86
N PHE A 74 1.81 10.31 -15.33
CA PHE A 74 0.57 10.51 -14.58
C PHE A 74 0.50 9.63 -13.32
N ASN A 75 1.07 8.42 -13.36
CA ASN A 75 1.16 7.56 -12.19
C ASN A 75 2.07 8.19 -11.11
N ILE A 76 3.21 8.75 -11.49
CA ILE A 76 4.10 9.47 -10.57
C ILE A 76 3.40 10.70 -10.00
N LEU A 77 2.74 11.51 -10.83
CA LEU A 77 2.00 12.69 -10.36
C LEU A 77 0.86 12.32 -9.41
N GLY A 78 0.18 11.19 -9.65
CA GLY A 78 -0.88 10.69 -8.78
C GLY A 78 -0.38 10.14 -7.45
N VAL A 79 0.83 9.57 -7.40
CA VAL A 79 1.39 9.02 -6.15
C VAL A 79 1.99 10.10 -5.25
N LEU A 80 2.43 11.25 -5.80
CA LEU A 80 2.99 12.36 -5.02
C LEU A 80 2.08 12.85 -3.86
N PRO A 81 0.79 13.18 -4.09
CA PRO A 81 -0.09 13.58 -2.99
C PRO A 81 -0.34 12.43 -2.02
N VAL A 82 -0.45 11.18 -2.49
CA VAL A 82 -0.65 10.00 -1.62
C VAL A 82 0.57 9.78 -0.73
N ALA A 83 1.78 9.93 -1.27
CA ALA A 83 3.02 9.85 -0.52
C ALA A 83 3.10 10.96 0.53
N PHE A 84 2.68 12.18 0.19
CA PHE A 84 2.56 13.27 1.15
C PHE A 84 1.59 12.91 2.28
N PHE A 85 0.36 12.46 1.96
CA PHE A 85 -0.64 12.02 2.94
C PHE A 85 -0.19 10.80 3.78
N SER A 86 0.65 9.91 3.24
CA SER A 86 1.21 8.78 3.98
C SER A 86 2.15 9.22 5.11
N THR A 87 2.85 10.35 4.95
CA THR A 87 3.64 10.94 6.04
C THR A 87 2.76 11.54 7.15
N LEU A 88 1.45 11.70 6.89
CA LEU A 88 0.45 12.24 7.84
C LEU A 88 -0.15 11.27 8.86
N GLY A 89 0.24 10.00 8.85
CA GLY A 89 -0.29 9.00 9.80
C GLY A 89 0.08 9.22 11.28
N PRO A 90 1.37 9.24 11.66
CA PRO A 90 1.75 9.07 13.09
C PRO A 90 1.63 10.33 13.96
N ASN A 91 1.68 11.52 13.34
CA ASN A 91 1.84 12.80 14.04
C ASN A 91 0.53 13.53 14.33
N TRP A 92 -0.53 13.26 13.57
CA TRP A 92 -1.79 14.01 13.66
C TRP A 92 -2.99 13.15 14.09
N ALA A 93 -3.05 11.87 13.69
CA ALA A 93 -4.23 11.04 13.91
C ALA A 93 -4.34 10.42 15.32
N CYS A 94 -3.23 10.33 16.07
CA CYS A 94 -3.22 9.93 17.49
C CYS A 94 -2.28 10.85 18.28
N ALA A 95 -2.58 12.15 18.30
CA ALA A 95 -1.98 13.06 19.27
C ALA A 95 -2.88 13.12 20.51
N ARG A 96 -2.40 12.43 21.56
CA ARG A 96 -2.87 12.39 22.95
C ARG A 96 -4.12 11.57 23.24
#